data_AF-A0A2S1FJD5-F1
#
_entry.id   AF-A0A2S1FJD5-F1
#
_cell.length_a   1.000
_cell.length_b   1.000
_cell.length_c   1.000
_cell.angle_alpha   90.00
_cell.angle_beta   90.00
_cell.angle_gamma   90.00
#
_symmetry.space_group_name_H-M   'P 1'
#
loop_
_entity.id
_entity.type
_entity.pdbx_description
1 polymer ?
#
loop_
_entity_poly.entity_id
_entity_poly.type
_entity_poly.pdbx_seq_one_letter_code
_entity_poly.pdbx_strand_id
1 'polypeptide(L)' 'MGLKSKSLDKVRDDVPVGAVTREESTRININVPLSMRKRWKMAAAQANRPLTDMMIEAMDKYLSTQKH' A
#
# COMPACT_ATOMS: atom_id res chain seq x y z
N MET A 1 -22.17 -44.09 -16.75
CA MET A 1 -21.20 -43.57 -15.75
C MET A 1 -21.48 -42.09 -15.54
N GLY A 2 -22.10 -41.73 -14.41
CA GLY A 2 -22.44 -40.33 -14.10
C GLY A 2 -21.22 -39.58 -13.57
N LEU A 3 -20.94 -38.40 -14.14
CA LEU A 3 -19.91 -37.49 -13.67
C LEU A 3 -20.31 -37.00 -12.27
N LYS A 4 -19.65 -37.52 -11.22
CA LYS A 4 -19.83 -37.04 -9.85
C LYS A 4 -19.24 -35.64 -9.74
N SER A 5 -20.06 -34.66 -9.37
CA SER A 5 -19.61 -33.31 -9.00
C SER A 5 -18.66 -33.40 -7.81
N LYS A 6 -17.47 -32.81 -7.93
CA LYS A 6 -16.51 -32.70 -6.82
C LYS A 6 -17.04 -31.67 -5.82
N SER A 7 -16.98 -31.98 -4.52
CA SER A 7 -17.36 -31.05 -3.45
C SER A 7 -16.51 -29.77 -3.56
N LEU A 8 -17.18 -28.63 -3.37
CA LEU A 8 -16.61 -27.29 -3.42
C LEU A 8 -15.74 -26.97 -2.18
N ASP A 9 -15.73 -27.84 -1.17
CA ASP A 9 -15.03 -27.63 0.11
C ASP A 9 -13.54 -27.96 0.04
N LYS A 10 -13.07 -28.60 -1.04
CA LYS A 10 -11.64 -28.75 -1.31
C LYS A 10 -11.11 -27.50 -2.01
N VAL A 11 -10.94 -26.45 -1.23
CA VAL A 11 -9.98 -25.39 -1.55
C VAL A 11 -8.63 -26.09 -1.79
N ARG A 12 -7.96 -25.79 -2.92
CA ARG A 12 -6.68 -26.42 -3.26
C ARG A 12 -5.66 -26.11 -2.15
N ASP A 13 -5.22 -27.15 -1.43
CA ASP A 13 -4.17 -27.02 -0.40
C ASP A 13 -2.81 -26.56 -0.98
N ASP A 14 -2.66 -26.60 -2.31
CA ASP A 14 -1.42 -26.32 -3.05
C ASP A 14 -1.29 -24.87 -3.55
N VAL A 15 -2.25 -23.98 -3.21
CA VAL A 15 -2.09 -22.55 -3.48
C VAL A 15 -1.84 -21.86 -2.14
N PRO A 16 -0.62 -21.36 -1.87
CA PRO A 16 -0.36 -20.56 -0.69
C PRO A 16 -1.21 -19.29 -0.78
N VAL A 17 -2.31 -19.25 -0.01
CA VAL A 17 -3.23 -18.11 0.06
C VAL A 17 -2.50 -16.84 0.52
N GLY A 18 -1.29 -16.97 1.10
CA GLY A 18 -0.42 -15.87 1.50
C GLY A 18 0.28 -15.13 0.35
N ALA A 19 0.23 -15.63 -0.88
CA ALA A 19 0.86 -14.97 -2.04
C ALA A 19 -0.06 -13.95 -2.75
N VAL A 20 -1.36 -13.95 -2.45
CA VAL A 20 -2.36 -13.19 -3.24
C VAL A 20 -2.68 -11.80 -2.64
N THR A 21 -2.16 -11.47 -1.44
CA THR A 21 -2.59 -10.27 -0.69
C THR A 21 -1.45 -9.36 -0.22
N ARG A 22 -0.23 -9.51 -0.72
CA ARG A 22 0.86 -8.57 -0.42
C ARG A 22 1.02 -7.60 -1.57
N GLU A 23 0.54 -6.37 -1.39
CA GLU A 23 0.95 -5.26 -2.26
C GLU A 23 2.49 -5.18 -2.26
N GLU A 24 3.07 -5.10 -3.46
CA GLU A 24 4.51 -4.97 -3.64
C GLU A 24 4.96 -3.58 -3.17
N SER A 25 5.27 -3.47 -1.88
CA SER A 25 5.78 -2.22 -1.30
C SER A 25 7.27 -2.04 -1.61
N THR A 26 7.63 -0.87 -2.15
CA THR A 26 9.03 -0.48 -2.40
C THR A 26 9.43 0.66 -1.45
N ARG A 27 10.66 0.64 -0.93
CA ARG A 27 11.18 1.71 -0.07
C ARG A 27 11.78 2.84 -0.91
N ILE A 28 11.39 4.08 -0.58
CA ILE A 28 11.97 5.29 -1.18
C ILE A 28 12.68 6.07 -0.07
N ASN A 29 13.99 6.27 -0.22
CA ASN A 29 14.79 7.09 0.69
C ASN A 29 14.95 8.49 0.11
N ILE A 30 14.61 9.52 0.87
CA ILE A 30 14.75 10.92 0.47
C ILE A 30 15.59 11.69 1.49
N ASN A 31 16.48 12.53 0.98
CA ASN A 31 17.22 13.48 1.81
C ASN A 31 16.44 14.78 1.89
N VAL A 32 16.13 15.22 3.11
CA VAL A 32 15.42 16.47 3.36
C VAL A 32 16.07 17.23 4.51
N PRO A 33 15.97 18.57 4.55
CA PRO A 33 16.45 19.33 5.69
C PRO A 33 15.79 18.89 7.01
N LEU A 34 16.56 18.88 8.10
CA LEU A 34 16.06 18.44 9.40
C LEU A 34 14.85 19.26 9.88
N SER A 35 14.84 20.57 9.60
CA SER A 35 13.73 21.48 9.90
C SER A 35 12.45 21.08 9.16
N MET A 36 12.57 20.63 7.91
CA MET A 36 11.44 20.15 7.11
C MET A 36 10.89 18.84 7.67
N ARG A 37 11.76 17.88 8.00
CA ARG A 37 11.34 16.62 8.63
C ARG A 37 10.59 16.84 9.94
N LYS A 38 11.04 17.79 10.78
CA LYS A 38 10.36 18.15 12.03
C LYS A 38 8.94 18.65 11.75
N ARG A 39 8.78 19.59 10.82
CA ARG A 39 7.46 20.12 10.42
C ARG A 39 6.52 19.03 9.90
N TRP A 40 7.02 18.17 9.03
CA TRP A 40 6.25 17.04 8.49
C TRP A 40 5.78 16.08 9.58
N LYS A 41 6.66 15.70 10.51
CA LYS A 41 6.28 14.85 11.64
C LYS A 41 5.23 15.49 12.54
N MET A 42 5.36 16.79 12.82
CA MET A 42 4.36 17.51 13.60
C MET A 42 3.00 17.54 12.90
N ALA A 43 2.97 17.83 11.60
CA ALA A 43 1.74 17.84 10.82
C ALA A 43 1.07 16.46 10.79
N ALA A 44 1.86 15.39 10.61
CA ALA A 44 1.37 14.00 10.65
C ALA A 44 0.77 13.64 12.03
N ALA A 45 1.44 14.04 13.12
CA ALA A 45 0.93 13.84 14.47
C ALA A 45 -0.39 14.60 14.72
N GLN A 46 -0.47 15.86 14.28
CA GLN A 46 -1.69 16.67 14.40
C GLN A 46 -2.86 16.10 13.59
N ALA A 47 -2.57 15.55 12.40
CA ALA A 47 -3.57 14.91 11.55
C ALA A 47 -3.95 13.50 12.01
N ASN A 48 -3.28 12.96 13.05
CA ASN A 48 -3.39 11.57 13.49
C ASN A 48 -3.24 10.56 12.33
N ARG A 49 -2.28 10.83 11.43
CA ARG A 49 -2.03 10.02 10.23
C ARG A 49 -0.54 9.67 10.10
N PRO A 50 -0.20 8.52 9.51
CA PRO A 50 1.17 8.20 9.14
C PRO A 50 1.73 9.24 8.16
N LEU A 51 2.99 9.64 8.37
CA LEU A 51 3.68 10.54 7.44
C LEU A 51 3.78 9.92 6.03
N THR A 52 3.95 8.59 5.94
CA THR A 52 3.99 7.87 4.66
C THR A 52 2.74 8.12 3.83
N ASP A 53 1.56 8.01 4.43
CA ASP A 53 0.27 8.18 3.74
C ASP A 53 0.12 9.62 3.23
N MET A 54 0.53 10.60 4.04
CA MET A 54 0.51 12.01 3.63
C MET A 54 1.47 12.29 2.47
N MET A 55 2.62 11.61 2.42
CA MET A 55 3.60 11.74 1.34
C MET A 55 3.09 11.09 0.05
N ILE A 56 2.43 9.92 0.15
CA ILE A 56 1.78 9.26 -0.99
C ILE A 56 0.68 10.16 -1.54
N GLU A 57 -0.21 10.67 -0.69
CA GLU A 57 -1.31 11.57 -1.09
C GLU A 57 -0.79 12.86 -1.75
N ALA A 58 0.29 13.44 -1.23
CA ALA A 58 0.91 14.61 -1.82
C ALA A 58 1.47 14.32 -3.22
N MET A 59 2.07 13.14 -3.41
CA MET A 59 2.60 12.72 -4.72
C MET A 59 1.48 12.45 -5.71
N ASP A 60 0.40 11.78 -5.29
CA ASP A 60 -0.77 11.53 -6.15
C ASP A 60 -1.43 12.82 -6.60
N LYS A 61 -1.56 13.80 -5.69
CA LYS A 61 -2.03 15.16 -6.02
C LYS A 61 -1.11 15.86 -7.01
N TYR A 62 0.20 15.75 -6.82
CA TYR A 62 1.14 16.34 -7.79
C TYR A 62 0.97 15.69 -9.17
N LEU A 63 0.96 14.36 -9.25
CA LEU A 63 0.81 13.62 -10.51
C LEU A 63 -0.51 13.90 -11.22
N SER A 64 -1.60 14.13 -10.49
CA SER A 64 -2.88 14.47 -11.10
C SER A 64 -2.88 15.86 -11.75
N THR A 65 -2.04 16.79 -11.28
CA THR A 65 -1.84 18.10 -11.95
C THR A 65 -0.99 18.03 -13.21
N GLN A 66 -0.22 16.94 -13.39
CA GLN A 66 0.72 16.79 -14.52
C GLN A 66 0.15 15.99 -15.69
N LYS A 67 -1.08 15.45 -15.57
CA LYS A 67 -1.73 14.72 -16.68
C LYS A 67 -2.14 15.72 -17.76
N HIS A 68 -1.32 15.81 -18.81
CA HIS A 68 -1.64 16.38 -20.12
C HIS A 68 -2.01 15.28 -21.10
#